data_AF-A0A7Y2GNI8-F1
#
_entry.id   AF-A0A7Y2GNI8-F1
#
_cell.length_a   1.000
_cell.length_b   1.000
_cell.length_c   1.000
_cell.angle_alpha   90.00
_cell.angle_beta   90.00
_cell.angle_gamma   90.00
#
_symmetry.space_group_name_H-M   'P 1'
#
loop_
_entity.id
_entity.type
_entity.pdbx_description
1 polymer ?
#
loop_
_entity_poly.entity_id
_entity_poly.type
_entity_poly.pdbx_seq_one_letter_code
_entity_poly.pdbx_strand_id
1 'polypeptide(L)'
;MPTFKIFPILFFILLSVNAQQKPLVANDSISQLIWVDAQYNGMSLDEKLGQLFMVMASSDQSKANSDKIKNLIREQKIGGVIFSTGGPVRQAKLTNEFQEVSKLPLLIGMDAEWGLAMRLDSTYAFPWNMTLG
;
A
#
# COMPACT_ATOMS: atom_id res chain seq x y z
N MET A 1 34.08 -7.62 47.06
CA MET A 1 32.90 -6.89 46.52
C MET A 1 32.99 -6.76 44.99
N PRO A 2 32.60 -7.78 44.19
CA PRO A 2 32.55 -7.65 42.72
C PRO A 2 31.12 -7.56 42.14
N THR A 3 30.08 -7.71 42.96
CA THR A 3 28.68 -7.86 42.51
C THR A 3 28.07 -6.59 41.92
N PHE A 4 28.57 -5.40 42.26
CA PHE A 4 27.98 -4.13 41.83
C PHE A 4 28.27 -3.75 40.37
N LYS A 5 29.30 -4.34 39.74
CA LYS A 5 29.67 -4.05 38.33
C LYS A 5 28.88 -4.85 37.29
N ILE A 6 28.21 -5.94 37.69
CA ILE A 6 27.41 -6.79 36.79
C ILE A 6 26.01 -6.21 36.55
N PHE A 7 25.44 -5.50 37.53
CA PHE A 7 24.11 -4.92 37.45
C PHE A 7 23.90 -3.91 36.30
N PRO A 8 24.80 -2.94 36.04
CA PRO A 8 24.63 -2.00 34.93
C PRO A 8 24.78 -2.68 33.56
N ILE A 9 25.60 -3.73 33.45
CA ILE A 9 25.75 -4.50 32.20
C ILE A 9 24.47 -5.29 31.91
N LEU A 10 23.89 -5.93 32.92
CA LEU A 10 22.62 -6.65 32.79
C LEU A 10 21.46 -5.70 32.42
N PHE A 11 21.42 -4.51 33.03
CA PHE A 11 20.44 -3.47 32.71
C PHE A 11 20.58 -2.95 31.26
N PHE A 12 21.81 -2.75 30.78
CA PHE A 12 22.08 -2.31 29.40
C PHE A 12 21.73 -3.38 28.36
N ILE A 13 21.93 -4.66 28.69
CA ILE A 13 21.49 -5.79 27.85
C ILE A 13 19.96 -5.82 27.75
N LEU A 14 19.23 -5.64 28.85
CA LEU A 14 17.76 -5.62 28.86
C LEU A 14 17.16 -4.47 28.04
N LEU A 15 17.81 -3.31 28.00
CA LEU A 15 17.40 -2.16 27.17
C LEU A 15 17.62 -2.39 25.67
N SER A 16 18.63 -3.17 25.30
CA SER A 16 18.96 -3.45 23.89
C SER A 16 18.00 -4.45 23.22
N VAL A 17 17.31 -5.29 23.99
CA VAL A 17 16.37 -6.31 23.47
C VAL A 17 15.14 -5.68 22.81
N ASN A 18 14.71 -4.49 23.25
CA ASN A 18 13.54 -3.80 22.68
C ASN A 18 13.86 -2.97 21.43
N ALA A 19 15.13 -2.80 21.07
CA ALA A 19 15.54 -1.97 19.92
C ALA A 19 15.39 -2.68 18.56
N GLN A 20 15.24 -4.02 18.54
CA GLN A 20 15.06 -4.80 17.31
C GLN A 20 13.58 -4.97 16.97
N GLN A 21 12.81 -3.89 16.88
CA GLN A 21 11.49 -3.95 16.25
C GLN A 21 11.67 -3.91 14.74
N LYS A 22 11.12 -4.91 14.04
CA LYS A 22 11.01 -4.92 12.58
C LYS A 22 9.60 -4.44 12.22
N PRO A 23 9.37 -3.12 12.08
CA PRO A 23 8.01 -2.58 11.90
C PRO A 23 7.32 -3.05 10.61
N LEU A 24 8.09 -3.58 9.66
CA LEU A 24 7.59 -4.06 8.37
C LEU A 24 7.20 -5.55 8.39
N VAL A 25 7.50 -6.27 9.48
CA VAL A 25 7.15 -7.69 9.62
C VAL A 25 5.74 -7.78 10.17
N ALA A 26 4.86 -8.48 9.44
CA ALA A 26 3.50 -8.70 9.90
C ALA A 26 3.48 -9.47 11.22
N ASN A 27 2.57 -9.10 12.13
CA ASN A 27 2.40 -9.78 13.42
C ASN A 27 2.25 -11.30 13.26
N ASP A 28 1.54 -11.72 12.21
CA ASP A 28 1.44 -13.12 11.80
C ASP A 28 2.06 -13.33 10.41
N SER A 29 3.39 -13.33 10.38
CA SER A 29 4.16 -13.51 9.14
C SER A 29 3.99 -14.88 8.51
N ILE A 30 3.66 -15.92 9.30
CA ILE A 30 3.45 -17.28 8.79
C ILE A 30 2.13 -17.33 8.02
N SER A 31 1.03 -16.83 8.59
CA SER A 31 -0.25 -16.78 7.88
C SER A 31 -0.19 -15.89 6.64
N GLN A 32 0.56 -14.78 6.70
CA GLN A 32 0.81 -13.94 5.52
C GLN A 32 1.51 -14.73 4.41
N LEU A 33 2.59 -15.46 4.72
CA LEU A 33 3.32 -16.26 3.74
C LEU A 33 2.43 -17.35 3.12
N ILE A 34 1.67 -18.07 3.96
CA ILE A 34 0.73 -19.11 3.48
C ILE A 34 -0.31 -18.50 2.53
N TRP A 35 -0.85 -17.33 2.85
CA TRP A 35 -1.80 -16.65 1.98
C TRP A 35 -1.16 -16.25 0.64
N VAL A 36 0.04 -15.66 0.67
CA VAL A 36 0.78 -15.26 -0.54
C VAL A 36 1.06 -16.48 -1.42
N ASP A 37 1.57 -17.56 -0.85
CA ASP A 37 1.88 -18.79 -1.59
C ASP A 37 0.61 -19.41 -2.19
N ALA A 38 -0.49 -19.42 -1.44
CA ALA A 38 -1.77 -19.93 -1.93
C ALA A 38 -2.31 -19.10 -3.11
N GLN A 39 -2.26 -17.76 -3.02
CA GLN A 39 -2.67 -16.89 -4.13
C GLN A 39 -1.74 -17.08 -5.34
N TYR A 40 -0.42 -17.05 -5.13
CA TYR A 40 0.56 -17.13 -6.21
C TYR A 40 0.52 -18.47 -6.95
N ASN A 41 0.40 -19.57 -6.22
CA ASN A 41 0.31 -20.90 -6.81
C ASN A 41 -1.04 -21.16 -7.49
N GLY A 42 -2.10 -20.47 -7.05
CA GLY A 42 -3.43 -20.53 -7.66
C GLY A 42 -3.60 -19.69 -8.94
N MET A 43 -2.61 -18.87 -9.31
CA MET A 43 -2.68 -18.01 -10.50
C MET A 43 -2.18 -18.71 -11.78
N SER A 44 -2.89 -18.46 -12.89
CA SER A 44 -2.39 -18.75 -14.24
C SER A 44 -1.19 -17.86 -14.59
N LEU A 45 -0.47 -18.20 -15.68
CA LEU A 45 0.62 -17.34 -16.17
C LEU A 45 0.10 -15.94 -16.55
N ASP A 46 -1.05 -15.87 -17.21
CA ASP A 46 -1.67 -14.60 -17.61
C ASP A 46 -2.09 -13.76 -16.39
N GLU A 47 -2.63 -14.39 -15.34
CA GLU A 47 -2.92 -13.70 -14.08
C GLU A 47 -1.64 -13.14 -13.45
N LYS A 48 -0.55 -13.92 -13.40
CA LYS A 48 0.75 -13.46 -12.88
C LYS A 48 1.30 -12.29 -13.68
N LEU A 49 1.19 -12.33 -15.01
CA LEU A 49 1.58 -11.22 -15.87
C LEU A 49 0.72 -9.98 -15.62
N GLY A 50 -0.60 -10.15 -15.50
CA GLY A 50 -1.53 -9.07 -15.16
C GLY A 50 -1.14 -8.36 -13.85
N GLN A 51 -0.77 -9.11 -12.82
CA GLN A 51 -0.36 -8.56 -11.52
C GLN A 51 0.86 -7.62 -11.60
N LEU A 52 1.67 -7.68 -12.67
CA LEU A 52 2.81 -6.78 -12.87
C LEU A 52 2.42 -5.40 -13.41
N PHE A 53 1.16 -5.21 -13.83
CA PHE A 53 0.69 -3.97 -14.42
C PHE A 53 -0.11 -3.12 -13.43
N MET A 54 0.16 -1.81 -13.50
CA MET A 54 -0.56 -0.78 -12.79
C MET A 54 -1.04 0.28 -13.79
N VAL A 55 -2.32 0.67 -13.73
CA VAL A 55 -2.91 1.63 -14.67
C VAL A 55 -3.28 2.93 -13.98
N MET A 56 -3.17 4.05 -14.70
CA MET A 56 -3.54 5.35 -14.16
C MET A 56 -5.06 5.55 -14.19
N ALA A 57 -5.61 6.06 -13.09
CA ALA A 57 -7.00 6.49 -12.96
C ALA A 57 -7.06 7.95 -12.49
N SER A 58 -8.11 8.68 -12.89
CA SER A 58 -8.44 9.98 -12.30
C SER A 58 -9.91 10.01 -11.93
N SER A 59 -10.24 10.62 -10.79
CA SER A 59 -11.61 10.63 -10.25
C SER A 59 -12.50 11.75 -10.80
N ASP A 60 -11.94 12.60 -11.65
CA ASP A 60 -12.59 13.66 -12.42
C ASP A 60 -12.95 13.21 -13.86
N GLN A 61 -12.55 12.00 -14.27
CA GLN A 61 -12.80 11.48 -15.61
C GLN A 61 -14.22 10.94 -15.82
N SER A 62 -14.60 10.82 -17.08
CA SER A 62 -15.91 10.29 -17.48
C SER A 62 -16.10 8.84 -17.04
N LYS A 63 -17.37 8.44 -16.85
CA LYS A 63 -17.75 7.06 -16.50
C LYS A 63 -17.15 6.03 -17.48
N ALA A 64 -17.06 6.37 -18.76
CA ALA A 64 -16.48 5.51 -19.79
C ALA A 64 -15.01 5.13 -19.49
N ASN A 65 -14.21 6.04 -18.92
CA ASN A 65 -12.84 5.72 -18.52
C ASN A 65 -12.81 4.78 -17.30
N SER A 66 -13.64 5.05 -16.29
CA SER A 66 -13.76 4.14 -15.14
C SER A 66 -14.21 2.73 -15.55
N ASP A 67 -15.09 2.62 -16.55
CA ASP A 67 -15.55 1.34 -17.08
C ASP A 67 -14.45 0.60 -17.86
N LYS A 68 -13.62 1.33 -18.62
CA LYS A 68 -12.42 0.74 -19.25
C LYS A 68 -11.46 0.16 -18.21
N ILE A 69 -11.21 0.88 -17.12
CA ILE A 69 -10.33 0.40 -16.04
C ILE A 69 -10.94 -0.83 -15.36
N LYS A 70 -12.25 -0.83 -15.08
CA LYS A 70 -12.95 -2.02 -14.56
C LYS A 70 -12.82 -3.22 -15.50
N ASN A 71 -12.84 -3.01 -16.81
CA ASN A 71 -12.61 -4.09 -17.78
C ASN A 71 -11.16 -4.59 -17.73
N LEU A 72 -10.16 -3.72 -17.56
CA LEU A 72 -8.78 -4.15 -17.36
C LEU A 72 -8.60 -4.96 -16.06
N ILE A 73 -9.27 -4.56 -14.98
CA ILE A 73 -9.28 -5.31 -13.71
C ILE A 73 -9.91 -6.70 -13.90
N ARG A 74 -11.08 -6.77 -14.54
CA ARG A 74 -11.80 -8.05 -14.71
C ARG A 74 -11.16 -8.97 -15.73
N GLU A 75 -10.77 -8.45 -16.88
CA GLU A 75 -10.32 -9.27 -18.01
C GLU A 75 -8.81 -9.49 -17.99
N GLN A 76 -8.04 -8.45 -17.66
CA GLN A 76 -6.56 -8.49 -17.69
C GLN A 76 -5.94 -8.71 -16.31
N LYS A 77 -6.75 -8.76 -15.25
CA LYS A 77 -6.33 -9.12 -13.89
C LYS A 77 -5.14 -8.28 -13.40
N ILE A 78 -5.20 -6.96 -13.67
CA ILE A 78 -4.13 -6.03 -13.30
C ILE A 78 -3.89 -6.02 -11.78
N GLY A 79 -2.65 -5.77 -11.37
CA GLY A 79 -2.25 -5.78 -9.95
C GLY A 79 -2.56 -4.49 -9.21
N GLY A 80 -2.70 -3.36 -9.90
CA GLY A 80 -2.92 -2.09 -9.23
C GLY A 80 -3.48 -0.96 -10.07
N VAL A 81 -3.82 0.12 -9.38
CA VAL A 81 -4.28 1.39 -9.96
C VAL A 81 -3.56 2.54 -9.28
N ILE A 82 -2.99 3.46 -10.07
CA ILE A 82 -2.39 4.71 -9.56
C ILE A 82 -3.34 5.88 -9.83
N PHE A 83 -3.77 6.57 -8.77
CA PHE A 83 -4.61 7.75 -8.90
C PHE A 83 -3.77 8.99 -9.20
N SER A 84 -4.17 9.72 -10.25
CA SER A 84 -3.71 11.07 -10.55
C SER A 84 -4.64 12.08 -9.84
N THR A 85 -5.08 13.15 -10.51
CA THR A 85 -5.87 14.21 -9.89
C THR A 85 -7.33 13.84 -9.65
N GLY A 86 -7.96 14.53 -8.70
CA GLY A 86 -9.42 14.60 -8.60
C GLY A 86 -9.90 14.94 -7.19
N GLY A 87 -11.09 14.44 -6.82
CA GLY A 87 -11.72 14.77 -5.54
C GLY A 87 -11.67 13.60 -4.55
N PRO A 88 -11.39 13.84 -3.25
CA PRO A 88 -11.12 12.78 -2.28
C PRO A 88 -12.30 11.81 -2.13
N VAL A 89 -13.52 12.34 -2.07
CA VAL A 89 -14.74 11.52 -1.95
C VAL A 89 -15.00 10.69 -3.22
N ARG A 90 -14.74 11.26 -4.41
CA ARG A 90 -14.91 10.55 -5.68
C ARG A 90 -13.86 9.44 -5.82
N GLN A 91 -12.60 9.72 -5.47
CA GLN A 91 -11.54 8.72 -5.45
C GLN A 91 -11.88 7.57 -4.49
N ALA A 92 -12.31 7.85 -3.25
CA ALA A 92 -12.68 6.81 -2.30
C ALA A 92 -13.80 5.90 -2.83
N LYS A 93 -14.82 6.47 -3.47
CA LYS A 93 -15.89 5.68 -4.13
C LYS A 93 -15.36 4.82 -5.26
N LEU A 94 -14.52 5.37 -6.14
CA LEU A 94 -13.90 4.61 -7.23
C LEU A 94 -12.98 3.51 -6.72
N THR A 95 -12.22 3.76 -5.64
CA THR A 95 -11.42 2.73 -4.98
C THR A 95 -12.29 1.55 -4.56
N ASN A 96 -13.43 1.80 -3.91
CA ASN A 96 -14.35 0.74 -3.52
C ASN A 96 -14.91 -0.01 -4.74
N GLU A 97 -15.37 0.70 -5.77
CA GLU A 97 -15.86 0.09 -7.01
C GLU A 97 -14.81 -0.79 -7.69
N PHE A 98 -13.54 -0.35 -7.72
CA PHE A 98 -12.45 -1.11 -8.31
C PHE A 98 -12.06 -2.33 -7.49
N GLN A 99 -12.06 -2.22 -6.16
CA GLN A 99 -11.79 -3.35 -5.27
C GLN A 99 -12.91 -4.40 -5.34
N GLU A 100 -14.17 -3.99 -5.44
CA GLU A 100 -15.32 -4.90 -5.57
C GLU A 100 -15.27 -5.77 -6.82
N VAL A 101 -14.71 -5.26 -7.92
CA VAL A 101 -14.62 -6.01 -9.18
C VAL A 101 -13.33 -6.81 -9.31
N SER A 102 -12.37 -6.62 -8.41
CA SER A 102 -11.09 -7.32 -8.43
C SER A 102 -11.16 -8.64 -7.69
N LYS A 103 -10.52 -9.67 -8.24
CA LYS A 103 -10.39 -11.00 -7.60
C LYS A 103 -9.40 -10.96 -6.43
N LEU A 104 -8.32 -10.19 -6.58
CA LEU A 104 -7.30 -9.96 -5.56
C LEU A 104 -7.30 -8.47 -5.17
N PRO A 105 -7.02 -8.11 -3.91
CA PRO A 105 -6.95 -6.71 -3.52
C PRO A 105 -5.94 -5.95 -4.40
N LEU A 106 -6.43 -4.89 -5.06
CA LEU A 106 -5.60 -4.04 -5.92
C LEU A 106 -4.65 -3.21 -5.07
N LEU A 107 -3.40 -3.07 -5.53
CA LEU A 107 -2.50 -2.06 -5.00
C LEU A 107 -2.99 -0.68 -5.46
N ILE A 108 -3.36 0.17 -4.50
CA ILE A 108 -3.81 1.55 -4.77
C ILE A 108 -2.65 2.50 -4.50
N GLY A 109 -2.15 3.12 -5.55
CA GLY A 109 -1.06 4.11 -5.48
C GLY A 109 -1.55 5.52 -5.72
N MET A 110 -0.76 6.50 -5.27
CA MET A 110 -0.88 7.91 -5.66
C MET A 110 0.45 8.61 -5.35
N ASP A 111 0.76 9.68 -6.08
CA ASP A 111 1.87 10.55 -5.68
C ASP A 111 1.35 11.52 -4.60
N ALA A 112 1.83 11.37 -3.37
CA ALA A 112 1.41 12.17 -2.22
C ALA A 112 2.63 12.72 -1.44
N GLU A 113 3.66 13.14 -2.16
CA GLU A 113 4.97 13.52 -1.61
C GLU A 113 4.90 14.68 -0.60
N TRP A 114 3.94 15.58 -0.78
CA TRP A 114 3.65 16.70 0.14
C TRP A 114 2.20 16.65 0.65
N GLY A 115 1.66 15.44 0.78
CA GLY A 115 0.31 15.17 1.23
C GLY A 115 -0.70 14.90 0.13
N LEU A 116 -1.93 14.61 0.55
CA LEU A 116 -3.05 14.32 -0.35
C LEU A 116 -3.34 15.49 -1.30
N ALA A 117 -3.10 16.73 -0.86
CA ALA A 117 -3.32 17.92 -1.66
C ALA A 117 -2.47 17.99 -2.94
N MET A 118 -1.46 17.13 -3.08
CA MET A 118 -0.71 16.94 -4.32
C MET A 118 -1.58 16.52 -5.50
N ARG A 119 -2.63 15.74 -5.21
CA ARG A 119 -3.48 15.14 -6.23
C ARG A 119 -4.96 15.36 -5.96
N LEU A 120 -5.36 15.46 -4.70
CA LEU A 120 -6.74 15.56 -4.27
C LEU A 120 -7.12 16.99 -3.92
N ASP A 121 -8.16 17.50 -4.58
CA ASP A 121 -8.80 18.76 -4.20
C ASP A 121 -9.30 18.70 -2.74
N SER A 122 -9.46 19.86 -2.11
CA SER A 122 -10.15 19.96 -0.81
C SER A 122 -9.53 19.14 0.33
N THR A 123 -8.22 18.86 0.27
CA THR A 123 -7.47 18.17 1.33
C THR A 123 -6.34 19.04 1.88
N TYR A 124 -5.80 18.66 3.05
CA TYR A 124 -4.73 19.41 3.70
C TYR A 124 -3.40 19.25 2.95
N ALA A 125 -2.72 20.38 2.69
CA ALA A 125 -1.39 20.40 2.10
C ALA A 125 -0.33 20.43 3.20
N PHE A 126 0.64 19.51 3.14
CA PHE A 126 1.82 19.58 3.97
C PHE A 126 2.87 20.49 3.33
N PRO A 127 3.83 21.02 4.12
CA PRO A 127 4.98 21.72 3.57
C PRO A 127 5.75 20.83 2.59
N TRP A 128 6.36 21.45 1.58
CA TRP A 128 7.22 20.71 0.65
C TRP A 128 8.43 20.13 1.36
N ASN A 129 8.98 19.03 0.84
CA ASN A 129 10.12 18.35 1.44
C ASN A 129 11.31 19.28 1.70
N MET A 130 11.61 20.24 0.80
CA MET A 130 12.67 21.23 1.02
C MET A 130 12.41 22.17 2.22
N THR A 131 11.16 22.37 2.62
CA THR A 131 10.82 23.17 3.82
C THR A 131 11.01 22.35 5.09
N LEU A 132 10.96 21.02 5.00
CA LEU A 132 11.13 20.12 6.14
C LEU A 132 12.61 19.86 6.48
N GLY A 133 13.50 19.85 5.49
CA GLY A 133 14.95 19.71 5.70
C GLY A 133 15.74 19.31 4.45
#